data_AF-A0A810QHQ4-F1
#
_entry.id   AF-A0A810QHQ4-F1
#
_cell.length_a   1.000
_cell.length_b   1.000
_cell.length_c   1.000
_cell.angle_alpha   90.00
_cell.angle_beta   90.00
_cell.angle_gamma   90.00
#
_symmetry.space_group_name_H-M   'P 1'
#
loop_
_entity.id
_entity.type
_entity.pdbx_description
1 polymer ?
#
loop_
_entity_poly.entity_id
_entity_poly.type
_entity_poly.pdbx_seq_one_letter_code
_entity_poly.pdbx_strand_id
1 'polypeptide(L)' 'MVVNGWFTCPRCRKNLQQVRGNTVMLGAPIYCRKCKMEWFPKIYMGRELEDLSGKIES' A
#
# COMPACT_ATOMS: atom_id res chain seq x y z
N MET A 1 1.36 -3.41 0.59
CA MET A 1 2.58 -4.07 0.09
C MET A 1 2.88 -3.64 -1.33
N VAL A 2 3.90 -2.80 -1.49
CA VAL A 2 4.45 -2.47 -2.81
C VAL A 2 5.46 -3.54 -3.24
N VAL A 3 5.19 -4.21 -4.36
CA VAL A 3 6.06 -5.26 -4.96
C VAL A 3 6.12 -5.03 -6.46
N ASN A 4 7.32 -4.98 -7.04
CA ASN A 4 7.53 -4.83 -8.49
C ASN A 4 6.73 -3.68 -9.14
N GLY A 5 6.64 -2.52 -8.47
CA GLY A 5 5.90 -1.37 -8.98
C GLY A 5 4.37 -1.51 -8.88
N TRP A 6 3.87 -2.40 -8.03
CA TRP A 6 2.45 -2.55 -7.74
C TRP A 6 2.18 -2.50 -6.25
N PHE A 7 1.21 -1.69 -5.83
CA PHE A 7 0.54 -1.97 -4.57
C PHE A 7 -0.34 -3.21 -4.75
N THR A 8 0.01 -4.25 -4.02
CA THR A 8 -0.66 -5.54 -3.99
C THR A 8 -1.56 -5.64 -2.76
N CYS A 9 -2.69 -6.32 -2.90
CA CYS A 9 -3.60 -6.61 -1.80
C CYS A 9 -2.85 -7.35 -0.69
N PRO A 10 -2.75 -6.82 0.54
CA PRO A 10 -2.10 -7.50 1.66
C PRO A 10 -2.70 -8.89 1.94
N ARG A 11 -4.00 -9.08 1.68
CA ARG A 11 -4.72 -10.34 1.97
C ARG A 11 -4.59 -11.41 0.89
N CYS A 12 -4.76 -11.05 -0.39
CA CYS A 12 -4.85 -12.02 -1.49
C CYS A 12 -3.76 -11.87 -2.56
N ARG A 13 -2.80 -10.96 -2.34
CA ARG A 13 -1.64 -10.68 -3.20
C ARG A 13 -1.94 -10.23 -4.63
N LYS A 14 -3.21 -10.01 -4.99
CA LYS A 14 -3.58 -9.48 -6.30
C LYS A 14 -3.06 -8.05 -6.46
N ASN A 15 -2.53 -7.74 -7.64
CA ASN A 15 -2.15 -6.37 -8.02
C ASN A 15 -3.40 -5.47 -8.04
N LEU A 16 -3.34 -4.34 -7.34
CA LEU A 16 -4.47 -3.41 -7.22
C LEU A 16 -4.19 -2.09 -7.93
N GLN A 17 -3.06 -1.47 -7.63
CA GLN A 17 -2.69 -0.15 -8.15
C GLN A 17 -1.24 -0.17 -8.59
N GLN A 18 -0.97 0.30 -9.81
CA GLN A 18 0.40 0.49 -10.28
C GLN A 18 0.99 1.72 -9.59
N VAL A 19 2.24 1.61 -9.15
CA VAL A 19 3.00 2.69 -8.53
C VAL A 19 4.33 2.89 -9.26
N ARG A 20 4.70 4.15 -9.47
CA ARG A 20 5.95 4.58 -10.12
C ARG A 20 6.78 5.40 -9.13
N GLY A 21 8.04 5.69 -9.47
CA GLY A 21 8.96 6.42 -8.60
C GLY A 21 8.49 7.82 -8.17
N ASN A 22 7.53 8.42 -8.87
CA ASN A 22 6.91 9.70 -8.52
C ASN A 22 5.49 9.57 -7.95
N THR A 23 5.00 8.34 -7.71
CA THR A 23 3.67 8.13 -7.14
C THR A 23 3.67 8.50 -5.66
N VAL A 24 2.75 9.39 -5.30
CA VAL A 24 2.41 9.74 -3.92
C VAL A 24 0.93 9.42 -3.71
N MET A 25 0.63 8.65 -2.67
CA MET A 25 -0.72 8.25 -2.31
C MET A 25 -0.82 8.17 -0.79
N LEU A 26 -1.48 9.15 -0.17
CA LEU A 26 -1.59 9.27 1.28
C LEU A 26 -3.08 9.29 1.65
N GLY A 27 -3.52 8.30 2.41
CA GLY A 27 -4.92 8.21 2.87
C GLY A 27 -5.95 7.97 1.75
N ALA A 28 -5.52 7.68 0.51
CA ALA A 28 -6.43 7.36 -0.57
C ALA A 28 -6.84 5.88 -0.51
N PRO A 29 -8.15 5.57 -0.62
CA PRO A 29 -8.62 4.19 -0.59
C PRO A 29 -8.26 3.44 -1.88
N ILE A 30 -7.77 2.21 -1.72
CA ILE A 30 -7.60 1.25 -2.81
C ILE A 30 -8.50 0.03 -2.55
N TYR A 31 -9.50 -0.15 -3.39
CA TYR A 31 -10.45 -1.26 -3.28
C TYR A 31 -9.95 -2.56 -3.91
N CYS A 32 -10.00 -3.66 -3.16
CA CYS A 32 -9.74 -5.00 -3.67
C CYS A 32 -11.04 -5.72 -4.05
N ARG A 33 -11.30 -5.87 -5.35
CA ARG A 33 -12.50 -6.59 -5.84
C ARG A 33 -12.62 -8.05 -5.38
N LYS A 34 -11.49 -8.74 -5.17
CA LYS A 34 -11.47 -10.16 -4.72
C LYS A 34 -11.82 -10.29 -3.24
N CYS A 35 -11.31 -9.38 -2.40
CA CYS A 35 -11.52 -9.41 -0.96
C CYS A 35 -12.70 -8.56 -0.50
N LYS A 36 -13.26 -7.73 -1.39
CA LYS A 36 -14.35 -6.77 -1.13
C LYS A 36 -14.06 -5.83 0.04
N MET A 37 -12.83 -5.32 0.11
CA MET A 37 -12.39 -4.40 1.17
C MET A 37 -11.45 -3.33 0.64
N GLU A 38 -11.33 -2.23 1.39
CA GLU A 38 -10.46 -1.10 1.10
C GLU A 38 -9.16 -1.16 1.89
N TRP A 39 -8.10 -0.64 1.28
CA TRP A 39 -6.79 -0.45 1.91
C TRP A 39 -6.41 1.02 1.81
N PHE A 40 -5.78 1.55 2.84
CA PHE A 40 -5.36 2.96 2.90
C PHE A 40 -3.83 3.03 3.02
N PRO A 41 -3.07 2.66 1.99
CA PRO A 41 -1.62 2.67 2.08
C PRO A 41 -1.07 4.10 2.12
N LYS A 42 0.09 4.25 2.76
CA LYS A 42 0.92 5.43 2.67
C LYS A 42 2.04 5.15 1.69
N ILE A 43 1.94 5.69 0.47
CA ILE A 43 2.93 5.51 -0.58
C ILE A 43 3.58 6.85 -0.89
N TYR A 44 4.90 6.91 -0.81
CA TYR A 44 5.69 8.08 -1.16
C TYR A 44 6.84 7.69 -2.08
N MET A 45 6.97 8.41 -3.20
CA MET A 45 7.96 8.13 -4.25
C MET A 45 7.98 6.65 -4.68
N GLY A 46 6.79 6.07 -4.85
CA GLY A 46 6.61 4.68 -5.29
C GLY A 46 6.96 3.62 -4.24
N ARG A 47 7.20 4.00 -2.98
CA ARG A 47 7.48 3.08 -1.87
C ARG A 47 6.41 3.19 -0.80
N GLU A 48 6.04 2.06 -0.21
CA GLU A 48 5.16 2.06 0.96
C GLU A 48 5.96 2.52 2.18
N LEU A 49 5.41 3.47 2.92
CA LEU A 49 5.94 3.91 4.21
C LEU A 49 5.43 2.95 5.27
N GLU A 50 6.33 2.35 6.04
CA GLU A 50 5.95 1.62 7.24
C GLU A 50 5.46 2.62 8.30
N ASP A 51 4.31 2.34 8.91
CA ASP A 51 3.90 3.09 10.10
C ASP A 51 4.86 2.75 11.25
N LEU A 52 5.69 3.72 11.63
CA LEU A 52 6.57 3.64 12.81
C LEU A 52 5.81 3.58 14.15
N SER A 53 4.47 3.49 14.13
CA SER A 53 3.61 3.55 15.32
C SER A 53 3.59 2.27 16.16
N GLY A 54 4.62 1.42 16.07
CA GLY A 54 4.71 0.17 16.82
C GLY A 54 6.11 -0.26 17.26
N LYS A 55 7.11 0.65 17.26
CA LYS A 55 8.46 0.35 17.77
C LYS A 55 8.94 1.38 18.82
N ILE A 56 8.08 1.68 19.79
CA ILE A 56 8.50 2.24 21.09
C ILE A 56 8.16 1.19 22.16
N GLU A 57 8.91 0.09 22.15
CA GLU A 57 9.09 -0.76 23.32
C GLU A 57 10.54 -1.25 23.29
N SER A 58 11.43 -0.51 23.95
CA SER A 58 12.72 -0.94 24.49
C SER A 58 13.18 0.10 25.50
#